data_AF-A0A349VRR8-F1
#
_entry.id   AF-A0A349VRR8-F1
#
_cell.length_a   1.000
_cell.length_b   1.000
_cell.length_c   1.000
_cell.angle_alpha   90.00
_cell.angle_beta   90.00
_cell.angle_gamma   90.00
#
_symmetry.space_group_name_H-M   'P 1'
#
loop_
_entity.id
_entity.type
_entity.pdbx_description
1 polymer ?
#
loop_
_entity_poly.entity_id
_entity_poly.type
_entity_poly.pdbx_seq_one_letter_code
_entity_poly.pdbx_strand_id
1 'polypeptide(L)' 'FLYGGSGLGKTHLMHAVGNAVKQKMPNQKVVYVNCERFVNEFIATIQSGKYDDFREKYRNADFLLIDDIQ' A
#
# COMPACT_ATOMS: atom_id res chain seq x y z
N PHE A 1 -4.56 11.86 -1.72
CA PHE A 1 -3.41 12.13 -0.84
C PHE A 1 -3.93 12.67 0.48
N LEU A 2 -3.45 12.13 1.61
CA LEU A 2 -3.75 12.60 2.97
C LEU A 2 -2.47 13.21 3.54
N TYR A 3 -2.49 14.49 3.91
CA TYR A 3 -1.34 15.19 4.48
C TYR A 3 -1.71 15.86 5.80
N GLY A 4 -0.76 15.89 6.73
CA GLY A 4 -0.96 16.47 8.06
C GLY A 4 0.11 16.02 9.04
N GLY A 5 0.24 16.73 10.16
CA GLY A 5 1.20 16.42 11.23
C GLY A 5 1.07 15.00 11.81
N SER A 6 2.06 14.61 12.62
CA SER A 6 2.04 13.33 13.32
C SER A 6 0.85 13.24 14.27
N GLY A 7 0.27 12.05 14.42
CA GLY A 7 -0.86 11.81 15.33
C GLY A 7 -2.24 12.30 14.85
N LEU A 8 -2.36 12.92 13.67
CA LEU A 8 -3.65 13.40 13.14
C LEU A 8 -4.56 12.31 12.55
N GLY A 9 -4.28 11.03 12.80
CA GLY A 9 -5.14 9.92 12.39
C GLY A 9 -5.06 9.53 10.90
N LYS A 10 -4.02 9.95 10.17
CA LYS A 10 -3.83 9.61 8.74
C LYS A 10 -3.83 8.10 8.49
N THR A 11 -2.96 7.38 9.21
CA THR A 11 -2.88 5.92 9.20
C THR A 11 -4.21 5.27 9.59
N HIS A 12 -4.87 5.81 10.61
CA HIS A 12 -6.18 5.31 11.05
C HIS A 12 -7.24 5.45 9.95
N LEU A 13 -7.33 6.61 9.29
CA LEU A 13 -8.25 6.84 8.20
C LEU A 13 -7.95 5.94 7.00
N MET A 14 -6.68 5.72 6.68
CA MET A 14 -6.30 4.83 5.59
C MET A 14 -6.69 3.37 5.86
N HIS A 15 -6.47 2.87 7.08
CA HIS A 15 -6.96 1.56 7.49
C HIS A 15 -8.50 1.48 7.48
N ALA A 16 -9.18 2.54 7.91
CA ALA A 16 -10.64 2.60 7.88
C ALA A 16 -11.18 2.49 6.43
N VAL A 17 -10.56 3.18 5.47
CA VAL A 17 -10.89 3.04 4.04
C VAL A 17 -10.68 1.60 3.55
N GLY A 18 -9.52 1.00 3.85
CA GLY A 18 -9.24 -0.38 3.45
C GLY A 18 -10.24 -1.39 4.04
N ASN A 19 -10.64 -1.22 5.30
CA ASN A 19 -11.63 -2.06 5.96
C ASN A 19 -13.04 -1.86 5.37
N ALA A 20 -13.42 -0.61 5.09
CA ALA A 20 -14.71 -0.30 4.46
C ALA A 20 -14.83 -0.91 3.06
N VAL A 21 -13.74 -0.88 2.27
CA VAL A 21 -13.68 -1.56 0.97
C VAL A 21 -13.85 -3.07 1.14
N LYS A 22 -13.12 -3.70 2.07
CA LYS A 22 -13.28 -5.15 2.33
C LYS A 22 -14.68 -5.54 2.76
N GLN A 23 -15.37 -4.71 3.54
CA GLN A 23 -16.76 -4.98 3.94
C GLN A 23 -17.76 -4.83 2.78
N LYS A 24 -17.62 -3.79 1.96
CA LYS A 24 -18.59 -3.49 0.88
C LYS A 24 -18.30 -4.24 -0.41
N MET A 25 -17.03 -4.54 -0.69
CA MET A 25 -16.53 -5.11 -1.92
C MET A 25 -15.53 -6.24 -1.59
N PRO A 26 -16.00 -7.38 -1.06
CA PRO A 26 -15.13 -8.42 -0.51
C PRO A 26 -14.18 -9.08 -1.52
N ASN A 27 -14.49 -8.97 -2.82
CA ASN A 27 -13.68 -9.54 -3.90
C ASN A 27 -12.54 -8.62 -4.36
N GLN A 28 -12.48 -7.37 -3.86
CA GLN A 28 -11.45 -6.42 -4.27
C GLN A 28 -10.13 -6.66 -3.53
N LYS A 29 -9.02 -6.67 -4.27
CA LYS A 29 -7.68 -6.83 -3.74
C LYS A 29 -7.17 -5.50 -3.18
N VAL A 30 -7.20 -5.37 -1.86
CA VAL A 30 -6.67 -4.22 -1.13
C VAL A 30 -5.26 -4.50 -0.63
N VAL A 31 -4.28 -3.71 -1.08
CA VAL A 31 -2.88 -3.76 -0.65
C VAL A 31 -2.58 -2.52 0.18
N TYR A 32 -2.11 -2.73 1.42
CA TYR A 32 -1.59 -1.67 2.28
C TYR A 32 -0.09 -1.86 2.47
N VAL A 33 0.69 -0.78 2.32
CA VAL A 33 2.15 -0.80 2.48
C VAL A 33 2.64 0.56 3.00
N ASN A 34 3.66 0.56 3.85
CA ASN A 34 4.39 1.79 4.18
C ASN A 34 5.41 2.08 3.05
N CYS A 35 5.64 3.36 2.73
CA CYS A 35 6.60 3.81 1.71
C CYS A 35 7.98 3.15 1.86
N GLU A 36 8.53 3.03 3.07
CA GLU A 36 9.83 2.41 3.33
C GLU A 36 9.87 0.95 2.85
N ARG A 37 8.82 0.17 3.19
CA ARG A 37 8.71 -1.22 2.77
C ARG A 37 8.57 -1.35 1.26
N PHE A 38 7.80 -0.46 0.63
CA PHE A 38 7.65 -0.44 -0.83
C PHE A 38 9.01 -0.23 -1.52
N VAL A 39 9.80 0.73 -1.05
CA VAL A 39 11.15 1.01 -1.57
C VAL A 39 12.10 -0.16 -1.33
N ASN A 40 12.10 -0.75 -0.12
CA ASN A 40 12.96 -1.90 0.20
C ASN A 40 12.64 -3.12 -0.68
N GLU A 41 11.35 -3.42 -0.89
CA GLU A 41 10.94 -4.49 -1.79
C GLU A 41 11.35 -4.19 -3.23
N PHE A 42 11.22 -2.95 -3.70
CA PHE A 42 11.68 -2.53 -5.02
C PHE A 42 13.19 -2.76 -5.20
N ILE A 43 14.00 -2.30 -4.25
CA ILE A 43 15.47 -2.49 -4.26
C ILE A 43 15.83 -3.98 -4.28
N ALA A 44 15.17 -4.79 -3.45
CA ALA A 44 15.40 -6.23 -3.41
C ALA A 44 15.10 -6.91 -4.77
N THR A 45 14.12 -6.41 -5.52
CA THR A 45 13.78 -6.97 -6.84
C THR A 45 14.78 -6.63 -7.92
N ILE A 46 15.44 -5.46 -7.83
CA ILE A 46 16.56 -5.10 -8.70
C ILE A 46 17.73 -6.07 -8.46
N GLN A 47 18.04 -6.38 -7.19
CA GLN A 47 19.14 -7.28 -6.84
C GLN A 47 18.88 -8.74 -7.22
N SER A 48 17.63 -9.19 -7.09
CA SER A 48 17.25 -10.60 -7.33
C SER A 48 16.74 -10.89 -8.75
N GLY A 49 16.56 -9.86 -9.58
CA GLY A 49 15.97 -9.99 -10.91
C GLY A 49 14.46 -10.29 -10.92
N LYS A 50 13.79 -10.21 -9.76
CA LYS A 50 12.36 -10.54 -9.58
C LYS A 50 11.43 -9.34 -9.75
N TYR A 51 11.71 -8.51 -10.76
CA TYR A 51 10.93 -7.29 -10.99
C TYR A 51 9.45 -7.58 -11.30
N ASP A 52 9.16 -8.67 -12.00
CA ASP A 52 7.80 -9.03 -12.36
C ASP A 52 6.94 -9.36 -11.13
N ASP A 53 7.50 -10.05 -10.13
CA ASP A 53 6.79 -10.36 -8.88
C ASP A 53 6.37 -9.09 -8.13
N PHE A 54 7.26 -8.10 -8.07
CA PHE A 54 6.97 -6.79 -7.49
C PHE A 54 5.88 -6.07 -8.27
N ARG A 55 6.03 -6.01 -9.59
CA ARG A 55 5.05 -5.38 -10.46
C ARG A 55 3.68 -6.03 -10.33
N GLU A 56 3.62 -7.36 -10.30
CA GLU A 56 2.39 -8.13 -10.17
C GLU A 56 1.71 -7.85 -8.81
N LYS A 57 2.49 -7.87 -7.72
CA LYS A 57 1.97 -7.61 -6.37
C LYS A 57 1.25 -6.26 -6.27
N TYR A 58 1.86 -5.20 -6.81
CA TYR A 58 1.36 -3.83 -6.65
C TYR A 58 0.39 -3.41 -7.77
N ARG A 59 0.55 -3.90 -9.02
CA ARG A 59 -0.37 -3.55 -10.12
C ARG A 59 -1.66 -4.37 -10.15
N ASN A 60 -1.66 -5.59 -9.61
CA ASN A 60 -2.89 -6.38 -9.53
C ASN A 60 -3.81 -5.94 -8.38
N ALA A 61 -3.44 -4.90 -7.62
CA ALA A 61 -4.27 -4.36 -6.56
C ALA A 61 -5.38 -3.47 -7.15
N ASP A 62 -6.63 -3.70 -6.74
CA ASP A 62 -7.74 -2.80 -7.04
C ASP A 62 -7.64 -1.51 -6.20
N PHE A 63 -7.11 -1.64 -4.97
CA PHE A 63 -6.83 -0.53 -4.07
C PHE A 63 -5.42 -0.66 -3.52
N LEU A 64 -4.57 0.31 -3.82
CA LEU A 64 -3.22 0.43 -3.26
C LEU A 64 -3.18 1.61 -2.28
N LEU A 65 -2.95 1.29 -1.01
CA LEU A 65 -2.85 2.24 0.09
C LEU A 65 -1.38 2.32 0.52
N ILE A 66 -0.77 3.50 0.34
CA ILE A 66 0.62 3.74 0.70
C ILE A 66 0.67 4.76 1.85
N ASP A 67 1.23 4.36 3.00
CA ASP A 67 1.39 5.24 4.16
C ASP A 67 2.79 5.84 4.27
N ASP A 68 2.89 6.91 5.05
CA ASP A 68 4.14 7.60 5.38
C ASP A 68 4.97 7.98 4.13
N ILE A 69 4.29 8.51 3.12
CA ILE A 69 4.95 9.24 2.03
C ILE A 69 5.33 10.62 2.60
N GLN A 70 6.54 10.73 3.14
CA GLN A 70 7.14 12.01 3.56
C GLN A 70 7.54 12.87 2.36
#